data_AF-A0A0G2F9I7-F1
#
_entry.id   AF-A0A0G2F9I7-F1
#
_cell.length_a   1.000
_cell.length_b   1.000
_cell.length_c   1.000
_cell.angle_alpha   90.00
_cell.angle_beta   90.00
_cell.angle_gamma   90.00
#
_symmetry.space_group_name_H-M   'P 1'
#
loop_
_entity.id
_entity.type
_entity.pdbx_description
1 polymer ?
#
loop_
_entity_poly.entity_id
_entity_poly.type
_entity_poly.pdbx_seq_one_letter_code
_entity_poly.pdbx_strand_id
1 'polypeptide(L)'
;MVEYAYIHDDVIEYAENKDDSKLVEANKELMEGLSLGEEARAGTKDHVRRRQLQAKMAVELMDVDKNQAKECLRLWKEMSEVFVEIRDMKFVRLEDYLSFRVVDAGCP
;
A
#
# COMPACT_ATOMS: atom_id res chain seq x y z
N MET A 1 -8.11 4.96 8.32
CA MET A 1 -7.10 4.82 7.25
C MET A 1 -5.68 4.73 7.82
N VAL A 2 -5.25 5.66 8.68
CA VAL A 2 -3.92 5.62 9.34
C VAL A 2 -3.66 4.31 10.09
N GLU A 3 -4.63 3.82 10.84
CA GLU A 3 -4.47 2.56 11.58
C GLU A 3 -4.37 1.32 10.68
N TYR A 4 -5.02 1.35 9.52
CA TYR A 4 -4.83 0.31 8.51
C TYR A 4 -3.42 0.38 7.90
N ALA A 5 -2.90 1.58 7.66
CA ALA A 5 -1.54 1.77 7.16
C ALA A 5 -0.50 1.19 8.14
N TYR A 6 -0.62 1.44 9.45
CA TYR A 6 0.27 0.84 10.45
C TYR A 6 0.24 -0.70 10.45
N ILE A 7 -0.97 -1.29 10.46
CA ILE A 7 -1.09 -2.77 10.44
C ILE A 7 -0.51 -3.35 9.15
N HIS A 8 -0.68 -2.65 8.02
CA HIS A 8 -0.17 -3.10 6.74
C HIS A 8 1.35 -2.99 6.64
N ASP A 9 1.94 -1.92 7.19
CA ASP A 9 3.40 -1.71 7.29
C ASP A 9 4.06 -2.89 8.02
N ASP A 10 3.53 -3.24 9.20
CA ASP A 10 3.99 -4.40 9.98
C ASP A 10 3.85 -5.72 9.19
N VAL A 11 2.75 -5.91 8.45
CA VAL A 11 2.54 -7.13 7.65
C VAL A 11 3.58 -7.27 6.53
N ILE A 12 4.00 -6.16 5.92
CA ILE A 12 5.06 -6.15 4.91
C ILE A 12 6.42 -6.41 5.58
N GLU A 13 6.73 -5.71 6.68
CA GLU A 13 8.03 -5.78 7.36
C GLU A 13 8.30 -7.18 7.96
N TYR A 14 7.30 -7.76 8.62
CA TYR A 14 7.43 -9.01 9.39
C TYR A 14 7.01 -10.29 8.63
N ALA A 15 6.78 -10.23 7.32
CA ALA A 15 6.41 -11.40 6.54
C ALA A 15 7.42 -12.57 6.72
N GLU A 16 7.02 -13.64 7.41
CA GLU A 16 7.87 -14.79 7.76
C GLU A 16 8.46 -15.49 6.52
N ASN A 17 7.69 -15.54 5.43
CA ASN A 17 8.15 -15.98 4.12
C ASN A 17 8.51 -14.75 3.27
N LYS A 18 9.77 -14.36 3.36
CA LYS A 18 10.41 -13.28 2.60
C LYS A 18 10.57 -13.60 1.11
N ASP A 19 9.76 -14.51 0.57
CA ASP A 19 9.76 -14.80 -0.86
C ASP A 19 9.16 -13.60 -1.59
N ASP A 20 9.94 -12.96 -2.46
CA ASP A 20 9.56 -11.73 -3.17
C ASP A 20 8.23 -11.93 -3.91
N SER A 21 7.94 -13.15 -4.36
CA SER A 21 6.66 -13.49 -4.99
C SER A 21 5.45 -13.23 -4.09
N LYS A 22 5.53 -13.49 -2.78
CA LYS A 22 4.40 -13.30 -1.85
C LYS A 22 4.19 -11.85 -1.46
N LEU A 23 5.29 -11.08 -1.35
CA LEU A 23 5.25 -9.64 -1.09
C LEU A 23 4.75 -8.88 -2.31
N VAL A 24 5.21 -9.24 -3.51
CA VAL A 24 4.69 -8.75 -4.79
C VAL A 24 3.21 -9.07 -4.92
N GLU A 25 2.79 -10.28 -4.55
CA GLU A 25 1.39 -10.68 -4.57
C GLU A 25 0.56 -9.84 -3.57
N ALA A 26 1.00 -9.70 -2.31
CA ALA A 26 0.31 -8.90 -1.30
C ALA A 26 0.22 -7.39 -1.68
N ASN A 27 1.28 -6.81 -2.25
CA ASN A 27 1.26 -5.43 -2.72
C ASN A 27 0.38 -5.28 -3.98
N LYS A 28 0.35 -6.28 -4.86
CA LYS A 28 -0.59 -6.29 -5.99
C LYS A 28 -2.03 -6.38 -5.51
N GLU A 29 -2.31 -7.23 -4.52
CA GLU A 29 -3.62 -7.35 -3.87
C GLU A 29 -4.09 -5.99 -3.31
N LEU A 30 -3.19 -5.24 -2.68
CA LEU A 30 -3.41 -3.88 -2.16
C LEU A 30 -3.72 -2.88 -3.30
N MET A 31 -2.91 -2.89 -4.36
CA MET A 31 -3.06 -1.98 -5.51
C MET A 31 -4.39 -2.19 -6.26
N GLU A 32 -4.86 -3.44 -6.31
CA GLU A 32 -6.16 -3.80 -6.88
C GLU A 32 -7.33 -3.23 -6.07
N GLY A 33 -7.21 -3.11 -4.74
CA GLY A 33 -8.25 -2.52 -3.90
C GLY A 33 -8.27 -0.99 -3.88
N LEU A 34 -7.17 -0.35 -4.27
CA LEU A 34 -7.06 1.10 -4.44
C LEU A 34 -7.44 1.57 -5.86
N SER A 35 -7.52 0.64 -6.82
CA SER A 35 -7.85 0.94 -8.21
C SER A 35 -9.37 0.90 -8.45
N LEU A 36 -9.97 2.06 -8.66
CA LEU A 36 -11.39 2.19 -9.01
C LEU A 36 -11.62 1.74 -10.46
N GLY A 37 -12.14 0.53 -10.66
CA GLY A 37 -12.71 0.08 -11.95
C GLY A 37 -12.10 -1.14 -12.62
N GLU A 38 -11.14 -1.85 -12.00
CA GLU A 38 -10.63 -3.11 -12.54
C GLU A 38 -11.47 -4.32 -12.10
N GLU A 39 -11.67 -5.29 -13.00
CA GLU A 39 -12.41 -6.52 -12.72
C GLU A 39 -11.72 -7.32 -11.60
N ALA A 40 -12.46 -7.52 -10.51
CA ALA A 40 -11.99 -8.24 -9.34
C ALA A 40 -11.56 -9.68 -9.69
N ARG A 41 -10.25 -9.95 -9.66
CA ARG A 41 -9.75 -11.34 -9.68
C ARG A 41 -10.16 -12.05 -8.39
N ALA A 42 -10.51 -13.34 -8.51
CA ALA A 42 -10.87 -14.20 -7.39
C ALA A 42 -9.64 -14.46 -6.51
N GLY A 43 -9.60 -13.78 -5.36
CA GLY A 43 -8.55 -13.91 -4.35
C GLY A 43 -8.87 -14.94 -3.26
N THR A 44 -7.92 -15.15 -2.36
CA THR A 44 -8.19 -15.86 -1.09
C THR A 44 -9.25 -15.15 -0.26
N LYS A 45 -9.90 -15.84 0.69
CA LYS A 45 -10.95 -15.26 1.54
C LYS A 45 -10.46 -14.02 2.32
N ASP A 46 -9.19 -14.02 2.73
CA ASP A 46 -8.59 -12.90 3.44
C ASP A 46 -8.25 -11.73 2.51
N HIS A 47 -7.79 -12.00 1.28
CA HIS A 47 -7.65 -10.98 0.22
C HIS A 47 -8.98 -10.25 -0.03
N VAL A 48 -10.06 -11.00 -0.22
CA VAL A 48 -11.40 -10.44 -0.45
C VAL A 48 -11.84 -9.53 0.71
N ARG A 49 -11.55 -9.92 1.96
CA ARG A 49 -11.87 -9.11 3.14
C ARG A 49 -11.04 -7.83 3.21
N ARG A 50 -9.72 -7.90 2.91
CA ARG A 50 -8.85 -6.72 2.86
C ARG A 50 -9.31 -5.73 1.79
N ARG A 51 -9.62 -6.23 0.59
CA ARG A 51 -10.16 -5.39 -0.50
C ARG A 51 -11.48 -4.73 -0.12
N GLN A 52 -12.39 -5.45 0.53
CA GLN A 52 -13.66 -4.87 1.00
C GLN A 52 -13.44 -3.77 2.04
N LEU A 53 -12.49 -3.94 2.95
CA LEU A 53 -12.14 -2.94 3.95
C LEU A 53 -11.52 -1.68 3.29
N GLN A 54 -10.62 -1.85 2.33
CA GLN A 54 -10.03 -0.76 1.56
C GLN A 54 -11.09 0.01 0.76
N ALA A 55 -11.97 -0.70 0.05
CA ALA A 55 -13.08 -0.09 -0.69
C ALA A 55 -14.01 0.70 0.24
N LYS A 56 -14.32 0.16 1.42
CA LYS A 56 -15.13 0.87 2.43
C LYS A 56 -14.44 2.16 2.89
N MET A 57 -13.15 2.12 3.21
CA MET A 57 -12.38 3.32 3.60
C MET A 57 -12.34 4.35 2.47
N ALA A 58 -12.15 3.92 1.22
CA ALA A 58 -12.14 4.80 0.06
C ALA A 58 -13.50 5.50 -0.14
N VAL A 59 -14.61 4.78 0.03
CA VAL A 59 -15.97 5.35 -0.03
C VAL A 59 -16.17 6.37 1.10
N GLU A 60 -15.82 6.03 2.34
CA GLU A 60 -15.96 6.96 3.47
C GLU A 60 -15.15 8.24 3.27
N LEU A 61 -13.94 8.17 2.71
CA LEU A 61 -13.14 9.35 2.38
C LEU A 61 -13.80 10.18 1.28
N MET A 62 -14.28 9.54 0.23
CA MET A 62 -14.95 10.22 -0.90
C MET A 62 -16.22 10.94 -0.48
N ASP A 63 -16.94 10.40 0.51
CA ASP A 63 -18.15 11.00 1.09
C ASP A 63 -17.83 12.22 1.96
N VAL A 64 -16.65 12.27 2.59
CA VAL A 64 -16.19 13.42 3.39
C VAL A 64 -15.68 14.55 2.51
N ASP A 65 -14.68 14.26 1.66
CA ASP A 65 -14.11 15.21 0.71
C ASP A 65 -13.54 14.45 -0.48
N LYS A 66 -14.24 14.53 -1.61
CA LYS A 66 -13.87 13.85 -2.84
C LYS A 66 -12.49 14.22 -3.38
N ASN A 67 -12.05 15.47 -3.23
CA ASN A 67 -10.77 15.91 -3.78
C ASN A 67 -9.62 15.44 -2.90
N GLN A 68 -9.75 15.60 -1.58
CA GLN A 68 -8.76 15.11 -0.62
C GLN A 68 -8.70 13.58 -0.61
N ALA A 69 -9.84 12.90 -0.76
CA ALA A 69 -9.89 11.44 -0.88
C ALA A 69 -9.10 10.91 -2.07
N LYS A 70 -9.26 11.55 -3.24
CA LYS A 70 -8.48 11.19 -4.44
C LYS A 70 -6.99 11.38 -4.21
N GLU A 71 -6.60 12.45 -3.55
CA GLU A 71 -5.19 12.72 -3.24
C GLU A 71 -4.64 11.70 -2.25
N CYS A 72 -5.36 11.40 -1.16
CA CYS A 72 -4.98 10.35 -0.22
C CYS A 72 -4.82 8.98 -0.90
N LEU A 73 -5.74 8.59 -1.78
CA LEU A 73 -5.65 7.32 -2.51
C LEU A 73 -4.48 7.32 -3.50
N ARG A 74 -4.18 8.45 -4.15
CA ARG A 74 -3.00 8.60 -5.02
C ARG A 74 -1.70 8.42 -4.25
N LEU A 75 -1.54 9.14 -3.13
CA LEU A 75 -0.35 9.06 -2.28
C LEU A 75 -0.17 7.65 -1.69
N TRP A 76 -1.28 7.02 -1.29
CA TRP A 76 -1.22 5.65 -0.79
C TRP A 76 -0.80 4.65 -1.88
N LYS A 77 -1.27 4.85 -3.11
CA LYS A 77 -0.83 4.07 -4.27
C LYS A 77 0.68 4.22 -4.51
N GLU A 78 1.19 5.45 -4.49
CA GLU A 78 2.63 5.74 -4.68
C GLU A 78 3.49 5.09 -3.60
N MET A 79 3.10 5.20 -2.33
CA MET A 79 3.76 4.50 -1.22
C MET A 79 3.81 2.98 -1.45
N SER A 80 2.70 2.42 -1.97
CA SER A 80 2.55 0.99 -2.22
C SER A 80 3.43 0.45 -3.35
N GLU A 81 3.71 1.27 -4.35
CA GLU A 81 4.61 0.93 -5.45
C GLU A 81 6.06 0.83 -4.97
N VAL A 82 6.46 1.68 -4.02
CA VAL A 82 7.82 1.69 -3.48
C VAL A 82 8.07 0.48 -2.58
N PHE A 83 7.08 0.01 -1.81
CA PHE A 83 7.23 -1.08 -0.81
C PHE A 83 7.89 -2.39 -1.31
N VAL A 84 7.74 -2.74 -2.59
CA VAL A 84 8.35 -3.96 -3.15
C VAL A 84 9.84 -3.78 -3.44
N GLU A 85 10.28 -2.58 -3.83
CA GLU A 85 11.65 -2.32 -4.27
C GLU A 85 12.63 -2.12 -3.10
N ILE A 86 12.12 -1.79 -1.92
CA ILE A 86 12.85 -1.32 -0.72
C ILE A 86 13.88 -2.31 -0.19
N ARG A 87 13.54 -3.61 -0.19
CA ARG A 87 14.19 -4.57 0.71
C ARG A 87 15.65 -4.87 0.35
N ASP A 88 16.03 -4.70 -0.91
CA ASP A 88 17.38 -4.99 -1.41
C ASP A 88 18.18 -3.73 -1.78
N MET A 89 17.63 -2.54 -1.55
CA MET A 89 18.33 -1.29 -1.84
C MET A 89 19.44 -1.04 -0.82
N LYS A 90 20.68 -0.98 -1.31
CA LYS A 90 21.84 -0.56 -0.52
C LYS A 90 22.11 0.92 -0.77
N PHE A 91 21.75 1.75 0.21
CA PHE A 91 22.07 3.17 0.18
C PHE A 91 23.51 3.39 0.64
N VAL A 92 24.32 4.05 -0.20
CA VAL A 92 25.72 4.40 0.12
C VAL A 92 25.80 5.79 0.75
N ARG A 93 24.82 6.65 0.48
CA ARG A 93 24.73 8.02 1.00
C ARG A 93 23.43 8.23 1.75
N LEU A 94 23.48 9.10 2.77
CA LEU A 94 22.32 9.40 3.61
C LEU A 94 21.24 10.14 2.82
N GLU A 95 21.62 11.01 1.90
CA GLU A 95 20.70 11.80 1.08
C GLU A 95 19.82 10.90 0.18
N ASP A 96 20.41 9.82 -0.34
CA ASP A 96 19.71 8.83 -1.15
C ASP A 96 18.71 8.03 -0.30
N TYR A 97 19.11 7.66 0.93
CA TYR A 97 18.23 6.99 1.90
C TYR A 97 17.08 7.91 2.34
N LEU A 98 17.34 9.18 2.61
CA LEU A 98 16.33 10.12 3.10
C LEU A 98 15.30 10.44 2.03
N SER A 99 15.74 10.70 0.78
CA SER A 99 14.82 10.94 -0.34
C SER A 99 13.86 9.78 -0.55
N PHE A 100 14.36 8.57 -0.33
CA PHE A 100 13.59 7.36 -0.32
C PHE A 100 12.64 7.24 0.89
N ARG A 101 13.15 7.43 2.12
CA ARG A 101 12.41 7.19 3.38
C ARG A 101 11.25 8.16 3.57
N VAL A 102 11.30 9.35 2.96
CA VAL A 102 10.18 10.30 2.94
C VAL A 102 8.92 9.70 2.30
N VAL A 103 9.09 8.95 1.21
CA VAL A 103 7.96 8.29 0.52
C VAL A 103 7.52 7.04 1.26
N ASP A 104 8.49 6.20 1.66
CA ASP A 104 8.26 4.95 2.39
C ASP A 104 7.56 5.16 3.74
N ALA A 105 7.88 6.24 4.47
CA ALA A 105 7.19 6.59 5.72
C ALA A 105 5.82 7.29 5.50
N GLY A 106 5.33 7.39 4.27
CA GLY A 106 4.08 8.04 3.95
C GLY A 106 4.07 9.54 4.26
N CYS A 107 5.21 10.22 4.12
CA CYS A 107 5.38 11.66 4.33
C CYS A 107 5.74 12.45 3.05
N PRO A 108 5.07 12.24 1.90
CA PRO A 108 5.36 12.90 0.62
C PRO A 108 5.05 14.42 0.62
#